data_AF-A0A6A5FPC5-F1
#
_entry.id   AF-A0A6A5FPC5-F1
#
_cell.length_a   1.000
_cell.length_b   1.000
_cell.length_c   1.000
_cell.angle_alpha   90.00
_cell.angle_beta   90.00
_cell.angle_gamma   90.00
#
_symmetry.space_group_name_H-M   'P 1'
#
loop_
_entity.id
_entity.type
_entity.pdbx_description
1 polymer ?
#
loop_
_entity_poly.entity_id
_entity_poly.type
_entity_poly.pdbx_seq_one_letter_code
_entity_poly.pdbx_strand_id
1 'polypeptide(L)'
;MKLTLTKALPPDLSKVIVLDTDITFATDIAELWGIFRKFTDKQVIGLVENQSDWYLGNLWKNHKPWPALGRGFNTGVILLYLERLRRIGWEQMWRLTAERELMSMLSTSLADQDIFNAFIKQNPVLVHQLPCFWNVQLSDHTRSEQCYTEVSDLKVIHWNSPKKLRVKNKHVEFFRNLYLTFLEYDGNLLRRELFGCPSQANPESVQLQAALEELDEDDQCYDFRRERLTVHRVHLYFLQYEYTPTEDDTDITLVAQLSMDRLQMLEAICKHWEGPISLALYMSDAEAQQFLRYAQASEVLKNRKNVGYHIVYKEGQFYPVNLVRNVALKNANTPYVFLTDVDFLPMYGLYDYLRYG
;
A
#
# COMPACT_ATOMS: atom_id res chain seq x y z
N MET A 1 9.08 6.63 -11.71
CA MET A 1 8.15 7.67 -11.20
C MET A 1 8.87 8.74 -10.36
N LYS A 2 9.80 8.39 -9.45
CA LYS A 2 10.44 9.35 -8.52
C LYS A 2 11.09 10.57 -9.20
N LEU A 3 11.78 10.36 -10.33
CA LEU A 3 12.44 11.43 -11.11
C LEU A 3 11.47 12.49 -11.67
N THR A 4 10.20 12.16 -11.89
CA THR A 4 9.21 13.04 -12.53
C THR A 4 8.33 13.78 -11.53
N LEU A 5 8.55 13.62 -10.23
CA LEU A 5 7.67 14.18 -9.18
C LEU A 5 7.61 15.71 -9.19
N THR A 6 8.67 16.41 -9.63
CA THR A 6 8.65 17.87 -9.78
C THR A 6 7.60 18.34 -10.78
N LYS A 7 7.22 17.49 -11.75
CA LYS A 7 6.20 17.76 -12.78
C LYS A 7 4.85 17.15 -12.42
N ALA A 8 4.84 15.96 -11.82
CA ALA A 8 3.60 15.25 -11.51
C ALA A 8 2.85 15.83 -10.31
N LEU A 9 3.57 16.37 -9.32
CA LEU A 9 2.97 16.97 -8.12
C LEU A 9 2.63 18.45 -8.33
N PRO A 10 1.64 19.00 -7.59
CA PRO A 10 1.22 20.40 -7.71
C PRO A 10 2.38 21.41 -7.65
N PRO A 11 2.34 22.50 -8.43
CA PRO A 11 3.45 23.44 -8.56
C PRO A 11 3.77 24.22 -7.28
N ASP A 12 2.76 24.42 -6.42
CA ASP A 12 2.82 25.08 -5.11
C ASP A 12 3.36 24.16 -4.00
N LEU A 13 3.36 22.84 -4.20
CA LEU A 13 3.93 21.90 -3.23
C LEU A 13 5.46 22.04 -3.20
N SER A 14 6.01 22.47 -2.07
CA SER A 14 7.43 22.84 -1.96
C SER A 14 8.36 21.70 -1.55
N LYS A 15 7.88 20.75 -0.75
CA LYS A 15 8.65 19.63 -0.17
C LYS A 15 7.81 18.36 -0.16
N VAL A 16 8.47 17.21 -0.32
CA VAL A 16 7.82 15.90 -0.19
C VAL A 16 8.82 14.87 0.35
N ILE A 17 8.33 13.94 1.17
CA ILE A 17 9.06 12.71 1.48
C ILE A 17 8.55 11.64 0.53
N VAL A 18 9.47 11.01 -0.21
CA VAL A 18 9.19 9.89 -1.12
C VAL A 18 9.67 8.62 -0.45
N LEU A 19 8.80 7.62 -0.44
CA LEU A 19 8.99 6.37 0.27
C LEU A 19 8.71 5.20 -0.67
N ASP A 20 9.55 4.17 -0.63
CA ASP A 20 9.18 2.88 -1.21
C ASP A 20 8.07 2.23 -0.39
N THR A 21 7.30 1.35 -1.02
CA THR A 21 6.14 0.69 -0.38
C THR A 21 6.53 -0.49 0.50
N ASP A 22 7.79 -0.91 0.47
CA ASP A 22 8.37 -2.00 1.23
C ASP A 22 9.23 -1.47 2.38
N ILE A 23 8.74 -0.44 3.08
CA ILE A 23 9.35 0.10 4.29
C ILE A 23 8.44 -0.08 5.51
N THR A 24 9.05 -0.05 6.69
CA THR A 24 8.36 -0.08 7.98
C THR A 24 8.90 1.05 8.85
N PHE A 25 8.01 1.91 9.35
CA PHE A 25 8.36 2.95 10.33
C PHE A 25 8.31 2.39 11.75
N ALA A 26 9.32 2.68 12.54
CA ALA A 26 9.40 2.34 13.96
C ALA A 26 9.39 3.60 14.86
N THR A 27 9.05 4.76 14.29
CA THR A 27 9.13 6.08 14.93
C THR A 27 8.13 7.05 14.29
N ASP A 28 7.96 8.22 14.91
CA ASP A 28 7.20 9.34 14.32
C ASP A 28 7.91 9.90 13.07
N ILE A 29 7.22 9.86 11.93
CA ILE A 29 7.68 10.40 10.65
C ILE A 29 7.86 11.93 10.68
N ALA A 30 7.23 12.64 11.62
CA ALA A 30 7.43 14.08 11.80
C ALA A 30 8.89 14.43 12.12
N GLU A 31 9.63 13.55 12.80
CA GLU A 31 11.08 13.72 13.04
C GLU A 31 11.85 13.74 11.71
N LEU A 32 11.51 12.87 10.76
CA LEU A 32 12.09 12.84 9.41
C LEU A 32 11.77 14.12 8.64
N TRP A 33 10.51 14.57 8.70
CA TRP A 33 10.10 15.83 8.10
C TRP A 33 10.89 17.03 8.65
N GLY A 34 11.18 17.02 9.95
CA GLY A 34 12.00 18.02 10.62
C GLY A 34 13.40 18.18 10.02
N ILE A 35 13.95 17.16 9.35
CA ILE A 35 15.28 17.20 8.75
C ILE A 35 15.37 18.20 7.59
N PHE A 36 14.26 18.54 6.92
CA PHE A 36 14.28 19.62 5.92
C PHE A 36 14.79 20.95 6.48
N ARG A 37 14.64 21.20 7.79
CA ARG A 37 15.15 22.42 8.45
C ARG A 37 16.68 22.43 8.57
N LYS A 38 17.33 21.28 8.44
CA LYS A 38 18.78 21.11 8.48
C LYS A 38 19.42 21.22 7.09
N PHE A 39 18.63 21.37 6.03
CA PHE A 39 19.16 21.59 4.69
C PHE A 39 19.81 22.97 4.60
N THR A 40 21.01 23.03 4.05
CA THR A 40 21.61 24.31 3.64
C THR A 40 20.82 24.91 2.47
N ASP A 41 21.07 26.17 2.12
CA ASP A 41 20.39 26.84 1.01
C ASP A 41 20.63 26.18 -0.36
N LYS A 42 21.71 25.40 -0.48
CA LYS A 42 22.06 24.67 -1.71
C LYS A 42 21.44 23.27 -1.77
N GLN A 43 21.14 22.65 -0.63
CA GLN A 43 20.66 21.28 -0.60
C GLN A 43 19.22 21.17 -1.08
N VAL A 44 18.95 20.17 -1.92
CA VAL A 44 17.64 19.95 -2.57
C VAL A 44 17.14 18.51 -2.46
N ILE A 45 18.04 17.56 -2.18
CA ILE A 45 17.73 16.14 -2.00
C ILE A 45 18.35 15.65 -0.69
N GLY A 46 17.60 14.91 0.12
CA GLY A 46 18.09 14.18 1.29
C GLY A 46 17.94 12.69 1.09
N LEU A 47 19.03 11.93 1.29
CA LEU A 47 19.09 10.49 1.06
C LEU A 47 20.00 9.82 2.09
N VAL A 48 19.79 8.53 2.32
CA VAL A 48 20.70 7.68 3.10
C VAL A 48 21.71 7.01 2.16
N GLU A 49 22.97 6.99 2.56
CA GLU A 49 24.02 6.26 1.83
C GLU A 49 23.62 4.79 1.67
N ASN A 50 23.91 4.21 0.52
CA ASN A 50 23.67 2.80 0.25
C ASN A 50 24.53 1.95 1.20
N GLN A 51 23.90 0.97 1.84
CA GLN A 51 24.53 0.12 2.86
C GLN A 51 25.18 -1.13 2.25
N SER A 52 25.46 -1.13 0.96
CA SER A 52 26.24 -2.17 0.27
C SER A 52 27.31 -1.56 -0.62
N ASP A 53 28.30 -2.37 -1.00
CA ASP A 53 29.41 -1.93 -1.86
C ASP A 53 29.04 -1.96 -3.36
N TRP A 54 27.73 -1.91 -3.70
CA TRP A 54 27.23 -1.94 -5.08
C TRP A 54 27.94 -0.94 -5.98
N TYR A 55 27.89 0.34 -5.64
CA TYR A 55 28.48 1.38 -6.48
C TYR A 55 30.02 1.45 -6.43
N LEU A 56 30.69 0.64 -5.59
CA LEU A 56 32.15 0.54 -5.56
C LEU A 56 32.69 -0.40 -6.65
N GLY A 57 31.85 -1.24 -7.26
CA GLY A 57 32.24 -2.14 -8.36
C GLY A 57 32.97 -3.42 -7.92
N ASN A 58 33.07 -3.67 -6.61
CA ASN A 58 33.90 -4.75 -6.05
C ASN A 58 33.10 -6.01 -5.65
N LEU A 59 31.81 -6.07 -5.95
CA LEU A 59 30.94 -7.18 -5.54
C LEU A 59 31.24 -8.49 -6.30
N TRP A 60 31.48 -8.42 -7.61
CA TRP A 60 31.76 -9.59 -8.46
C TRP A 60 32.60 -9.21 -9.68
N LYS A 61 33.23 -10.22 -10.29
CA LYS A 61 34.05 -10.06 -11.49
C LYS A 61 33.21 -9.44 -12.62
N ASN A 62 33.73 -8.37 -13.23
CA ASN A 62 33.08 -7.58 -14.29
C ASN A 62 31.86 -6.75 -13.85
N HIS A 63 31.64 -6.55 -12.54
CA HIS A 63 30.62 -5.60 -12.09
C HIS A 63 31.03 -4.18 -12.47
N LYS A 64 30.27 -3.54 -13.36
CA LYS A 64 30.45 -2.13 -13.71
C LYS A 64 29.22 -1.36 -13.22
N PRO A 65 29.29 -0.69 -12.05
CA PRO A 65 28.17 0.08 -11.55
C PRO A 65 28.02 1.40 -12.31
N TRP A 66 26.83 1.98 -12.23
CA TRP A 66 26.61 3.38 -12.63
C TRP A 66 27.47 4.32 -11.78
N PRO A 67 27.81 5.53 -12.27
CA PRO A 67 28.59 6.47 -11.49
C PRO A 67 27.87 6.86 -10.21
N ALA A 68 28.56 6.79 -9.06
CA ALA A 68 28.08 7.33 -7.80
C ALA A 68 29.19 8.01 -7.00
N LEU A 69 28.80 8.74 -5.95
CA LEU A 69 29.70 9.24 -4.92
C LEU A 69 29.84 8.18 -3.82
N GLY A 70 31.06 7.73 -3.53
CA GLY A 70 31.30 6.71 -2.49
C GLY A 70 30.51 5.43 -2.76
N ARG A 71 29.78 4.93 -1.75
CA ARG A 71 28.87 3.78 -1.90
C ARG A 71 27.57 4.12 -2.63
N GLY A 72 27.35 5.37 -3.02
CA GLY A 72 26.08 5.85 -3.57
C GLY A 72 25.00 5.98 -2.50
N PHE A 73 23.78 6.27 -2.93
CA PHE A 73 22.62 6.51 -2.08
C PHE A 73 21.47 5.59 -2.46
N ASN A 74 20.72 5.13 -1.45
CA ASN A 74 19.53 4.33 -1.66
C ASN A 74 18.30 5.23 -1.81
N THR A 75 17.44 4.97 -2.82
CA THR A 75 16.28 5.81 -3.12
C THR A 75 14.98 5.39 -2.44
N GLY A 76 15.01 4.48 -1.47
CA GLY A 76 13.81 4.05 -0.74
C GLY A 76 13.24 5.07 0.24
N VAL A 77 14.06 6.00 0.69
CA VAL A 77 13.63 7.15 1.51
C VAL A 77 14.31 8.39 0.97
N ILE A 78 13.53 9.31 0.39
CA ILE A 78 14.03 10.54 -0.24
C ILE A 78 13.31 11.75 0.32
N LEU A 79 14.06 12.75 0.79
CA LEU A 79 13.55 14.08 1.06
C LEU A 79 13.77 14.95 -0.18
N LEU A 80 12.70 15.30 -0.89
CA LEU A 80 12.78 16.15 -2.07
C LEU A 80 12.30 17.57 -1.75
N TYR A 81 13.18 18.55 -1.94
CA TYR A 81 12.83 19.97 -1.90
C TYR A 81 12.38 20.40 -3.32
N LEU A 82 11.14 20.05 -3.68
CA LEU A 82 10.57 20.21 -5.01
C LEU A 82 10.71 21.62 -5.58
N GLU A 83 10.45 22.65 -4.77
CA GLU A 83 10.58 24.04 -5.20
C GLU A 83 12.00 24.35 -5.70
N ARG A 84 13.02 23.94 -4.93
CA ARG A 84 14.43 24.17 -5.30
C ARG A 84 14.84 23.32 -6.49
N LEU A 85 14.37 22.07 -6.57
CA LEU A 85 14.58 21.19 -7.72
C LEU A 85 14.01 21.78 -9.02
N ARG A 86 12.79 22.35 -8.97
CA ARG A 86 12.19 23.05 -10.12
C ARG A 86 13.05 24.25 -10.54
N ARG A 87 13.51 25.08 -9.59
CA ARG A 87 14.34 26.27 -9.87
C ARG A 87 15.66 25.93 -10.57
N ILE A 88 16.28 24.80 -10.22
CA ILE A 88 17.53 24.36 -10.86
C ILE A 88 17.32 23.55 -12.15
N GLY A 89 16.08 23.43 -12.64
CA GLY A 89 15.80 22.72 -13.89
C GLY A 89 15.98 21.20 -13.77
N TRP A 90 15.60 20.60 -12.63
CA TRP A 90 15.74 19.16 -12.35
C TRP A 90 15.36 18.25 -13.53
N GLU A 91 14.21 18.49 -14.17
CA GLU A 91 13.72 17.68 -15.30
C GLU A 91 14.74 17.57 -16.42
N GLN A 92 15.36 18.69 -16.80
CA GLN A 92 16.36 18.70 -17.85
C GLN A 92 17.66 18.04 -17.38
N MET A 93 18.10 18.33 -16.15
CA MET A 93 19.36 17.81 -15.63
C MET A 93 19.38 16.29 -15.54
N TRP A 94 18.36 15.66 -14.93
CA TRP A 94 18.38 14.20 -14.77
C TRP A 94 18.25 13.49 -16.13
N ARG A 95 17.52 14.07 -17.10
CA ARG A 95 17.42 13.53 -18.46
C ARG A 95 18.77 13.56 -19.16
N LEU A 96 19.46 14.70 -19.14
CA LEU A 96 20.79 14.82 -19.74
C LEU A 96 21.81 13.89 -19.06
N THR A 97 21.73 13.71 -17.74
CA THR A 97 22.55 12.73 -17.02
C THR A 97 22.24 11.31 -17.50
N ALA A 98 20.96 10.92 -17.59
CA ALA A 98 20.56 9.59 -18.03
C ALA A 98 21.00 9.32 -19.47
N GLU A 99 20.74 10.25 -20.40
CA GLU A 99 21.16 10.14 -21.81
C GLU A 99 22.67 9.95 -21.94
N ARG A 100 23.46 10.76 -21.21
CA ARG A 100 24.93 10.67 -21.24
C ARG A 100 25.43 9.31 -20.76
N GLU A 101 24.95 8.84 -19.62
CA GLU A 101 25.44 7.59 -19.04
C GLU A 101 24.97 6.35 -19.84
N LEU A 102 23.76 6.40 -20.41
CA LEU A 102 23.22 5.33 -21.26
C LEU A 102 24.06 5.08 -22.52
N MET A 103 24.79 6.08 -23.03
CA MET A 103 25.74 5.88 -24.13
C MET A 103 26.86 4.88 -23.79
N SER A 104 27.18 4.69 -22.51
CA SER A 104 28.26 3.80 -22.05
C SER A 104 27.78 2.59 -21.25
N MET A 105 26.64 2.71 -20.56
CA MET A 105 26.08 1.68 -19.67
C MET A 105 25.03 0.81 -20.37
N LEU A 106 24.46 1.27 -21.50
CA LEU A 106 23.39 0.64 -22.29
C LEU A 106 22.03 0.52 -21.58
N SER A 107 22.01 0.35 -20.26
CA SER A 107 20.80 0.24 -19.44
C SER A 107 21.08 0.61 -17.98
N THR A 108 20.02 0.96 -17.25
CA THR A 108 20.06 1.09 -15.78
C THR A 108 20.02 -0.29 -15.13
N SER A 109 20.78 -0.49 -14.05
CA SER A 109 20.72 -1.72 -13.25
C SER A 109 19.74 -1.61 -12.08
N LEU A 110 19.64 -0.42 -11.46
CA LEU A 110 18.75 -0.10 -10.33
C LEU A 110 17.80 1.06 -10.65
N ALA A 111 17.36 1.12 -11.92
CA ALA A 111 16.37 2.07 -12.42
C ALA A 111 16.66 3.55 -12.04
N ASP A 112 15.74 4.20 -11.32
CA ASP A 112 15.89 5.61 -10.94
C ASP A 112 17.04 5.85 -9.96
N GLN A 113 17.41 4.85 -9.14
CA GLN A 113 18.51 4.97 -8.19
C GLN A 113 19.84 5.26 -8.89
N ASP A 114 20.08 4.65 -10.04
CA ASP A 114 21.30 4.86 -10.82
C ASP A 114 21.38 6.30 -11.37
N ILE A 115 20.26 6.84 -11.85
CA ILE A 115 20.19 8.20 -12.38
C ILE A 115 20.38 9.22 -11.26
N PHE A 116 19.74 9.03 -10.10
CA PHE A 116 19.99 9.85 -8.91
C PHE A 116 21.48 9.85 -8.53
N ASN A 117 22.10 8.67 -8.45
CA ASN A 117 23.51 8.56 -8.07
C ASN A 117 24.46 9.22 -9.08
N ALA A 118 24.22 9.04 -10.38
CA ALA A 118 25.01 9.67 -11.42
C ALA A 118 24.90 11.20 -11.37
N PHE A 119 23.70 11.72 -11.14
CA PHE A 119 23.48 13.15 -10.94
C PHE A 119 24.20 13.68 -9.70
N ILE A 120 24.09 12.97 -8.58
CA ILE A 120 24.70 13.36 -7.30
C ILE A 120 26.22 13.35 -7.39
N LYS A 121 26.81 12.39 -8.10
CA LYS A 121 28.27 12.35 -8.34
C LYS A 121 28.77 13.64 -9.00
N GLN A 122 27.98 14.21 -9.91
CA GLN A 122 28.30 15.46 -10.59
C GLN A 122 27.97 16.70 -9.73
N ASN A 123 27.08 16.57 -8.74
CA ASN A 123 26.54 17.69 -7.95
C ASN A 123 26.47 17.38 -6.44
N PRO A 124 27.58 17.01 -5.77
CA PRO A 124 27.55 16.51 -4.40
C PRO A 124 27.05 17.55 -3.38
N VAL A 125 27.24 18.85 -3.64
CA VAL A 125 26.82 19.95 -2.76
C VAL A 125 25.29 20.07 -2.60
N LEU A 126 24.52 19.45 -3.51
CA LEU A 126 23.06 19.52 -3.52
C LEU A 126 22.41 18.47 -2.60
N VAL A 127 23.20 17.59 -1.99
CA VAL A 127 22.69 16.47 -1.18
C VAL A 127 22.90 16.71 0.31
N HIS A 128 21.86 16.42 1.08
CA HIS A 128 21.93 16.26 2.52
C HIS A 128 21.99 14.76 2.85
N GLN A 129 23.12 14.27 3.36
CA GLN A 129 23.22 12.88 3.77
C GLN A 129 22.48 12.65 5.09
N LEU A 130 21.45 11.80 5.04
CA LEU A 130 20.67 11.39 6.19
C LEU A 130 21.43 10.36 7.04
N PRO A 131 21.27 10.37 8.37
CA PRO A 131 21.73 9.28 9.22
C PRO A 131 21.15 7.93 8.78
N CYS A 132 21.95 6.87 8.89
CA CYS A 132 21.63 5.63 8.21
C CYS A 132 20.46 4.83 8.81
N PHE A 133 20.08 5.12 10.06
CA PHE A 133 18.87 4.57 10.70
C PHE A 133 17.54 5.06 10.09
N TRP A 134 17.56 6.12 9.27
CA TRP A 134 16.41 6.59 8.51
C TRP A 134 16.13 5.78 7.22
N ASN A 135 16.96 4.78 6.92
CA ASN A 135 16.76 3.83 5.82
C ASN A 135 17.68 2.62 6.03
N VAL A 136 17.35 1.78 7.01
CA VAL A 136 18.08 0.53 7.32
C VAL A 136 17.75 -0.50 6.25
N GLN A 137 18.70 -0.77 5.36
CA GLN A 137 18.50 -1.54 4.14
C GLN A 137 18.74 -3.02 4.38
N LEU A 138 17.69 -3.84 4.25
CA LEU A 138 17.73 -5.28 4.41
C LEU A 138 17.87 -5.97 3.04
N SER A 139 19.09 -5.91 2.48
CA SER A 139 19.48 -6.58 1.24
C SER A 139 20.50 -7.70 1.47
N ASP A 140 20.75 -8.51 0.43
CA ASP A 140 21.95 -9.36 0.41
C ASP A 140 23.21 -8.47 0.49
N HIS A 141 24.25 -8.92 1.20
CA HIS A 141 25.53 -8.19 1.39
C HIS A 141 25.41 -6.77 1.99
N THR A 142 24.31 -6.49 2.70
CA THR A 142 24.15 -5.23 3.42
C THR A 142 25.08 -5.15 4.63
N ARG A 143 25.42 -3.92 5.02
CA ARG A 143 26.19 -3.54 6.22
C ARG A 143 25.29 -2.81 7.22
N SER A 144 23.98 -3.00 7.12
CA SER A 144 22.95 -2.30 7.89
C SER A 144 23.08 -2.47 9.41
N GLU A 145 23.70 -3.56 9.88
CA GLU A 145 24.04 -3.81 11.28
C GLU A 145 24.98 -2.76 11.91
N GLN A 146 25.63 -1.93 11.10
CA GLN A 146 26.45 -0.81 11.58
C GLN A 146 25.61 0.44 11.91
N CYS A 147 24.32 0.44 11.57
CA CYS A 147 23.44 1.60 11.70
C CYS A 147 22.60 1.63 12.98
N TYR A 148 22.66 0.57 13.78
CA TYR A 148 21.95 0.46 15.03
C TYR A 148 22.73 -0.44 15.98
N THR A 149 22.67 -0.10 17.26
CA THR A 149 23.20 -0.94 18.35
C THR A 149 22.07 -1.63 19.09
N GLU A 150 20.98 -0.91 19.28
CA GLU A 150 19.77 -1.34 19.96
C GLU A 150 18.57 -1.17 19.03
N VAL A 151 17.49 -1.89 19.33
CA VAL A 151 16.25 -1.84 18.54
C VAL A 151 15.64 -0.43 18.52
N SER A 152 15.77 0.33 19.60
CA SER A 152 15.29 1.71 19.71
C SER A 152 15.98 2.70 18.77
N ASP A 153 17.14 2.34 18.21
CA ASP A 153 17.86 3.17 17.24
C ASP A 153 17.20 3.09 15.84
N LEU A 154 16.39 2.06 15.58
CA LEU A 154 15.75 1.84 14.29
C LEU A 154 14.62 2.85 14.07
N LYS A 155 14.71 3.64 13.00
CA LYS A 155 13.68 4.62 12.63
C LYS A 155 12.87 4.15 11.42
N VAL A 156 13.56 3.72 10.35
CA VAL A 156 12.92 3.16 9.14
C VAL A 156 13.68 1.92 8.68
N ILE A 157 12.93 0.83 8.49
CA ILE A 157 13.43 -0.45 8.00
C ILE A 157 12.97 -0.62 6.57
N HIS A 158 13.89 -0.94 5.66
CA HIS A 158 13.62 -1.03 4.23
C HIS A 158 13.91 -2.44 3.73
N TRP A 159 12.85 -3.11 3.26
CA TRP A 159 12.85 -4.50 2.80
C TRP A 159 13.28 -4.62 1.33
N ASN A 160 14.40 -3.98 0.98
CA ASN A 160 14.85 -3.79 -0.40
C ASN A 160 15.37 -5.06 -1.10
N SER A 161 15.58 -6.17 -0.37
CA SER A 161 15.87 -7.46 -1.02
C SER A 161 14.68 -7.97 -1.84
N PRO A 162 14.90 -8.55 -3.03
CA PRO A 162 13.86 -9.31 -3.74
C PRO A 162 13.30 -10.48 -2.90
N LYS A 163 14.08 -10.99 -1.95
CA LYS A 163 13.67 -12.07 -1.03
C LYS A 163 12.77 -11.55 0.10
N LYS A 164 12.62 -10.24 0.27
CA LYS A 164 11.85 -9.60 1.35
C LYS A 164 12.18 -10.21 2.72
N LEU A 165 11.18 -10.75 3.42
CA LEU A 165 11.33 -11.39 4.74
C LEU A 165 12.26 -12.61 4.76
N ARG A 166 12.60 -13.19 3.60
CA ARG A 166 13.48 -14.36 3.48
C ARG A 166 14.95 -13.98 3.36
N VAL A 167 15.30 -12.69 3.39
CA VAL A 167 16.68 -12.23 3.36
C VAL A 167 17.40 -12.66 4.65
N LYS A 168 18.59 -13.25 4.52
CA LYS A 168 19.41 -13.60 5.67
C LYS A 168 20.03 -12.33 6.24
N ASN A 169 19.80 -12.08 7.52
CA ASN A 169 20.46 -11.02 8.26
C ASN A 169 20.59 -11.46 9.73
N LYS A 170 21.48 -10.80 10.48
CA LYS A 170 21.80 -11.17 11.87
C LYS A 170 20.57 -11.13 12.80
N HIS A 171 19.61 -10.26 12.53
CA HIS A 171 18.42 -10.02 13.37
C HIS A 171 17.12 -10.41 12.65
N VAL A 172 17.16 -11.46 11.81
CA VAL A 172 16.05 -11.81 10.90
C VAL A 172 14.74 -12.10 11.63
N GLU A 173 14.80 -12.77 12.78
CA GLU A 173 13.61 -13.08 13.59
C GLU A 173 12.95 -11.82 14.13
N PHE A 174 13.74 -10.88 14.65
CA PHE A 174 13.25 -9.59 15.15
C PHE A 174 12.53 -8.81 14.04
N PHE A 175 13.20 -8.61 12.90
CA PHE A 175 12.61 -7.85 11.79
C PHE A 175 11.36 -8.55 11.25
N ARG A 176 11.39 -9.88 11.10
CA ARG A 176 10.24 -10.65 10.62
C ARG A 176 9.05 -10.52 11.59
N ASN A 177 9.29 -10.62 12.89
CA ASN A 177 8.23 -10.46 13.88
C ASN A 177 7.64 -9.05 13.83
N LEU A 178 8.47 -8.01 13.75
CA LEU A 178 8.00 -6.64 13.61
C LEU A 178 7.11 -6.46 12.36
N TYR A 179 7.54 -6.97 11.21
CA TYR A 179 6.73 -6.90 9.99
C TYR A 179 5.40 -7.65 10.10
N LEU A 180 5.42 -8.86 10.68
CA LEU A 180 4.20 -9.63 10.90
C LEU A 180 3.25 -8.92 11.86
N THR A 181 3.75 -8.26 12.91
CA THR A 181 2.94 -7.44 13.79
C THR A 181 2.17 -6.35 13.02
N PHE A 182 2.84 -5.64 12.11
CA PHE A 182 2.17 -4.62 11.29
C PHE A 182 1.16 -5.21 10.30
N LEU A 183 1.40 -6.41 9.77
CA LEU A 183 0.44 -7.08 8.88
C LEU A 183 -0.81 -7.57 9.61
N GLU A 184 -0.68 -7.96 10.88
CA GLU A 184 -1.77 -8.42 11.72
C GLU A 184 -2.49 -7.28 12.46
N TYR A 185 -2.01 -6.03 12.33
CA TYR A 185 -2.69 -4.88 12.92
C TYR A 185 -4.04 -4.63 12.26
N ASP A 186 -5.06 -4.56 13.10
CA ASP A 186 -6.40 -4.14 12.73
C ASP A 186 -6.38 -2.66 12.31
N GLY A 187 -6.75 -2.38 11.06
CA GLY A 187 -6.80 -1.03 10.53
C GLY A 187 -7.77 -0.11 11.31
N ASN A 188 -8.74 -0.67 12.03
CA ASN A 188 -9.63 0.10 12.91
C ASN A 188 -8.89 0.72 14.11
N LEU A 189 -7.73 0.21 14.50
CA LEU A 189 -6.90 0.85 15.54
C LEU A 189 -6.53 2.29 15.17
N LEU A 190 -6.35 2.58 13.87
CA LEU A 190 -6.04 3.93 13.39
C LEU A 190 -7.23 4.89 13.50
N ARG A 191 -8.46 4.37 13.57
CA ARG A 191 -9.68 5.18 13.78
C ARG A 191 -9.92 5.53 15.24
N ARG A 192 -9.27 4.82 16.17
CA ARG A 192 -9.44 5.06 17.62
C ARG A 192 -8.62 6.23 18.14
N GLU A 193 -7.91 6.95 17.26
CA GLU A 193 -7.07 8.12 17.63
C GLU A 193 -6.23 7.85 18.89
N LEU A 194 -5.53 6.69 18.93
CA LEU A 194 -4.78 6.21 20.10
C LEU A 194 -3.77 7.24 20.65
N PHE A 195 -3.39 8.21 19.82
CA PHE A 195 -2.60 9.36 20.18
C PHE A 195 -3.39 10.63 19.84
N GLY A 196 -3.65 11.46 20.84
CA GLY A 196 -4.40 12.71 20.64
C GLY A 196 -3.64 13.66 19.70
N CYS A 197 -4.27 14.02 18.59
CA CYS A 197 -3.84 15.15 17.77
C CYS A 197 -4.42 16.45 18.37
N PRO A 198 -3.69 17.57 18.41
CA PRO A 198 -4.22 18.87 18.86
C PRO A 198 -5.27 19.48 17.90
N SER A 199 -5.73 18.72 16.90
CA SER A 199 -6.81 19.12 15.99
C SER A 199 -8.16 19.11 16.70
N GLN A 200 -9.07 19.97 16.24
CA GLN A 200 -10.47 19.94 16.70
C GLN A 200 -11.06 18.56 16.42
N ALA A 201 -11.69 17.97 17.44
CA ALA A 201 -12.39 16.70 17.30
C ALA A 201 -13.46 16.83 16.20
N ASN A 202 -13.53 15.83 15.33
CA ASN A 202 -14.57 15.76 14.30
C ASN A 202 -15.95 15.70 14.98
N PRO A 203 -16.94 16.54 14.61
CA PRO A 203 -18.28 16.48 15.20
C PRO A 203 -18.91 15.08 15.21
N GLU A 204 -18.62 14.28 14.18
CA GLU A 204 -19.09 12.89 14.11
C GLU A 204 -18.43 11.98 15.17
N SER A 205 -17.14 12.18 15.47
CA SER A 205 -16.45 11.38 16.50
C SER A 205 -16.93 11.75 17.89
N VAL A 206 -17.23 13.03 18.13
CA VAL A 206 -17.83 13.50 19.40
C VAL A 206 -19.21 12.89 19.62
N GLN A 207 -20.06 12.85 18.59
CA GLN A 207 -21.40 12.24 18.68
C GLN A 207 -21.32 10.73 18.92
N LEU A 208 -20.42 10.03 18.22
CA LEU A 208 -20.21 8.60 18.43
C LEU A 208 -19.72 8.31 19.85
N GLN A 209 -18.77 9.10 20.36
CA GLN A 209 -18.24 8.94 21.71
C GLN A 209 -19.35 9.13 22.76
N ALA A 210 -20.17 10.18 22.63
CA ALA A 210 -21.31 10.40 23.52
C ALA A 210 -22.31 9.22 23.46
N ALA A 211 -22.64 8.73 22.27
CA ALA A 211 -23.54 7.59 22.10
C ALA A 211 -22.99 6.28 22.70
N LEU A 212 -21.66 6.09 22.68
CA LEU A 212 -21.00 4.94 23.31
C LEU A 212 -21.00 5.05 24.85
N GLU A 213 -20.80 6.26 25.39
CA GLU A 213 -20.83 6.53 26.83
C GLU A 213 -22.24 6.38 27.43
N GLU A 214 -23.29 6.52 26.63
CA GLU A 214 -24.69 6.27 27.02
C GLU A 214 -25.05 4.78 27.12
N LEU A 215 -24.19 3.86 26.66
CA LEU A 215 -24.46 2.43 26.73
C LEU A 215 -24.25 1.87 28.14
N ASP A 216 -25.24 1.16 28.65
CA ASP A 216 -25.17 0.42 29.91
C ASP A 216 -24.53 -0.95 29.68
N GLU A 217 -23.34 -1.18 30.25
CA GLU A 217 -22.60 -2.44 30.15
C GLU A 217 -23.32 -3.62 30.82
N ASP A 218 -24.22 -3.37 31.78
CA ASP A 218 -25.01 -4.41 32.45
C ASP A 218 -26.27 -4.81 31.64
N ASP A 219 -26.55 -4.13 30.53
CA ASP A 219 -27.70 -4.43 29.67
C ASP A 219 -27.46 -5.72 28.86
N GLN A 220 -28.43 -6.66 28.92
CA GLN A 220 -28.36 -7.92 28.18
C GLN A 220 -28.26 -7.76 26.65
N CYS A 221 -28.69 -6.62 26.10
CA CYS A 221 -28.56 -6.28 24.69
C CYS A 221 -27.47 -5.22 24.44
N TYR A 222 -26.53 -5.03 25.37
CA TYR A 222 -25.37 -4.14 25.23
C TYR A 222 -24.65 -4.37 23.89
N ASP A 223 -24.28 -5.61 23.58
CA ASP A 223 -23.51 -5.90 22.37
C ASP A 223 -24.29 -5.54 21.09
N PHE A 224 -25.61 -5.80 21.05
CA PHE A 224 -26.44 -5.39 19.90
C PHE A 224 -26.58 -3.87 19.75
N ARG A 225 -26.71 -3.13 20.87
CA ARG A 225 -26.76 -1.66 20.83
C ARG A 225 -25.43 -1.08 20.41
N ARG A 226 -24.33 -1.66 20.88
CA ARG A 226 -22.98 -1.30 20.45
C ARG A 226 -22.78 -1.55 18.95
N GLU A 227 -23.22 -2.70 18.43
CA GLU A 227 -23.14 -2.97 16.98
C GLU A 227 -23.92 -1.98 16.12
N ARG A 228 -25.03 -1.44 16.63
CA ARG A 228 -25.78 -0.39 15.92
C ARG A 228 -24.95 0.88 15.71
N LEU A 229 -24.01 1.17 16.62
CA LEU A 229 -23.12 2.32 16.55
C LEU A 229 -21.85 2.02 15.73
N THR A 230 -21.52 0.75 15.49
CA THR A 230 -20.34 0.34 14.72
C THR A 230 -20.43 0.83 13.28
N VAL A 231 -19.41 1.57 12.84
CA VAL A 231 -19.26 2.02 11.45
C VAL A 231 -18.11 1.27 10.79
N HIS A 232 -18.44 0.18 10.09
CA HIS A 232 -17.42 -0.66 9.44
C HIS A 232 -16.60 0.10 8.39
N ARG A 233 -15.29 -0.20 8.30
CA ARG A 233 -14.49 0.11 7.10
C ARG A 233 -15.03 -0.70 5.93
N VAL A 234 -15.22 -0.03 4.79
CA VAL A 234 -15.58 -0.69 3.53
C VAL A 234 -14.60 -0.26 2.44
N HIS A 235 -13.98 -1.23 1.78
CA HIS A 235 -13.16 -1.02 0.59
C HIS A 235 -13.92 -1.54 -0.63
N LEU A 236 -14.54 -0.61 -1.36
CA LEU A 236 -15.28 -0.93 -2.57
C LEU A 236 -14.32 -1.23 -3.72
N TYR A 237 -14.63 -2.26 -4.52
CA TYR A 237 -13.83 -2.63 -5.70
C TYR A 237 -12.35 -2.86 -5.35
N PHE A 238 -12.12 -3.71 -4.34
CA PHE A 238 -10.81 -4.08 -3.83
C PHE A 238 -9.88 -4.68 -4.91
N LEU A 239 -10.47 -5.33 -5.91
CA LEU A 239 -9.79 -5.71 -7.16
C LEU A 239 -10.37 -4.90 -8.32
N GLN A 240 -9.60 -4.81 -9.41
CA GLN A 240 -9.99 -4.12 -10.62
C GLN A 240 -11.37 -4.58 -11.10
N TYR A 241 -12.29 -3.64 -11.22
CA TYR A 241 -13.64 -3.86 -11.69
C TYR A 241 -13.91 -3.02 -12.93
N GLU A 242 -14.36 -3.67 -13.98
CA GLU A 242 -14.77 -3.06 -15.25
C GLU A 242 -16.09 -3.71 -15.68
N TYR A 243 -17.12 -2.88 -15.85
CA TYR A 243 -18.42 -3.27 -16.37
C TYR A 243 -18.91 -2.20 -17.33
N THR A 244 -19.38 -2.64 -18.49
CA THR A 244 -20.00 -1.77 -19.49
C THR A 244 -21.46 -2.18 -19.57
N PRO A 245 -22.41 -1.27 -19.25
CA PRO A 245 -23.84 -1.54 -19.40
C PRO A 245 -24.18 -1.91 -20.84
N THR A 246 -25.14 -2.82 -20.99
CA THR A 246 -25.67 -3.15 -22.32
C THR A 246 -26.69 -2.13 -22.78
N GLU A 247 -26.84 -1.96 -24.09
CA GLU A 247 -27.73 -0.96 -24.68
C GLU A 247 -29.21 -1.17 -24.33
N ASP A 248 -29.60 -2.42 -24.05
CA ASP A 248 -30.96 -2.84 -23.72
C ASP A 248 -31.27 -2.79 -22.22
N ASP A 249 -30.27 -2.54 -21.36
CA ASP A 249 -30.40 -2.45 -19.89
C ASP A 249 -31.07 -3.68 -19.25
N THR A 250 -30.88 -4.87 -19.85
CA THR A 250 -31.46 -6.15 -19.38
C THR A 250 -30.53 -6.93 -18.47
N ASP A 251 -29.36 -6.37 -18.14
CA ASP A 251 -28.37 -7.07 -17.35
C ASP A 251 -28.84 -7.34 -15.91
N ILE A 252 -28.36 -8.45 -15.38
CA ILE A 252 -28.65 -8.91 -14.02
C ILE A 252 -27.33 -9.09 -13.29
N THR A 253 -27.15 -8.42 -12.16
CA THR A 253 -26.00 -8.62 -11.28
C THR A 253 -26.31 -9.73 -10.29
N LEU A 254 -25.47 -10.77 -10.22
CA LEU A 254 -25.52 -11.70 -9.10
C LEU A 254 -24.96 -11.00 -7.86
N VAL A 255 -25.75 -10.99 -6.79
CA VAL A 255 -25.38 -10.36 -5.53
C VAL A 255 -25.28 -11.42 -4.45
N ALA A 256 -24.12 -11.50 -3.80
CA ALA A 256 -23.93 -12.37 -2.66
C ALA A 256 -22.96 -11.77 -1.65
N GLN A 257 -22.87 -12.40 -0.49
CA GLN A 257 -21.98 -12.02 0.60
C GLN A 257 -21.32 -13.28 1.15
N LEU A 258 -20.08 -13.16 1.63
CA LEU A 258 -19.33 -14.29 2.15
C LEU A 258 -18.25 -13.89 3.15
N SER A 259 -17.80 -14.85 3.95
CA SER A 259 -16.62 -14.79 4.81
C SER A 259 -15.47 -15.61 4.23
N MET A 260 -14.30 -15.51 4.87
CA MET A 260 -13.06 -16.19 4.46
C MET A 260 -13.22 -17.71 4.28
N ASP A 261 -14.02 -18.37 5.12
CA ASP A 261 -14.26 -19.82 5.11
C ASP A 261 -15.12 -20.33 3.93
N ARG A 262 -15.68 -19.41 3.14
CA ARG A 262 -16.49 -19.71 1.94
C ARG A 262 -15.80 -19.32 0.64
N LEU A 263 -14.54 -18.89 0.68
CA LEU A 263 -13.81 -18.46 -0.52
C LEU A 263 -13.76 -19.51 -1.64
N GLN A 264 -13.75 -20.80 -1.32
CA GLN A 264 -13.76 -21.87 -2.31
C GLN A 264 -14.98 -21.83 -3.24
N MET A 265 -16.10 -21.23 -2.83
CA MET A 265 -17.30 -21.11 -3.65
C MET A 265 -17.15 -20.09 -4.78
N LEU A 266 -16.23 -19.13 -4.62
CA LEU A 266 -16.12 -17.98 -5.50
C LEU A 266 -15.80 -18.36 -6.94
N GLU A 267 -14.83 -19.25 -7.14
CA GLU A 267 -14.50 -19.74 -8.49
C GLU A 267 -15.66 -20.46 -9.14
N ALA A 268 -16.43 -21.24 -8.37
CA ALA A 268 -17.58 -21.97 -8.89
C ALA A 268 -18.71 -21.01 -9.28
N ILE A 269 -19.04 -20.03 -8.45
CA ILE A 269 -20.01 -18.97 -8.79
C ILE A 269 -19.57 -18.25 -10.07
N CYS A 270 -18.28 -17.90 -10.16
CA CYS A 270 -17.70 -17.27 -11.34
C CYS A 270 -17.62 -18.18 -12.59
N LYS A 271 -17.87 -19.48 -12.48
CA LYS A 271 -18.01 -20.35 -13.66
C LYS A 271 -19.46 -20.52 -14.07
N HIS A 272 -20.39 -20.41 -13.12
CA HIS A 272 -21.81 -20.68 -13.33
C HIS A 272 -22.62 -19.43 -13.72
N TRP A 273 -22.11 -18.24 -13.38
CA TRP A 273 -22.73 -16.96 -13.73
C TRP A 273 -21.79 -16.18 -14.63
N GLU A 274 -22.12 -15.90 -15.90
CA GLU A 274 -21.23 -15.16 -16.81
C GLU A 274 -21.38 -13.63 -16.70
N GLY A 275 -22.56 -13.17 -16.27
CA GLY A 275 -22.91 -11.76 -16.09
C GLY A 275 -22.15 -11.03 -14.97
N PRO A 276 -22.47 -9.75 -14.73
CA PRO A 276 -21.84 -8.99 -13.66
C PRO A 276 -22.14 -9.60 -12.29
N ILE A 277 -21.19 -9.47 -11.36
CA ILE A 277 -21.30 -9.95 -9.99
C ILE A 277 -20.91 -8.82 -9.03
N SER A 278 -21.64 -8.66 -7.92
CA SER A 278 -21.23 -7.85 -6.77
C SER A 278 -21.17 -8.71 -5.50
N LEU A 279 -19.98 -8.79 -4.90
CA LEU A 279 -19.70 -9.61 -3.72
C LEU A 279 -19.16 -8.75 -2.59
N ALA A 280 -19.79 -8.84 -1.43
CA ALA A 280 -19.25 -8.27 -0.21
C ALA A 280 -18.58 -9.37 0.63
N LEU A 281 -17.32 -9.16 1.00
CA LEU A 281 -16.50 -10.10 1.76
C LEU A 281 -16.25 -9.55 3.16
N TYR A 282 -16.66 -10.27 4.20
CA TYR A 282 -16.42 -9.89 5.59
C TYR A 282 -15.11 -10.48 6.11
N MET A 283 -14.07 -9.66 6.23
CA MET A 283 -12.68 -10.11 6.42
C MET A 283 -11.88 -9.18 7.33
N SER A 284 -10.87 -9.69 8.03
CA SER A 284 -9.83 -8.86 8.65
C SER A 284 -8.89 -8.27 7.60
N ASP A 285 -8.06 -7.29 7.96
CA ASP A 285 -7.02 -6.76 7.06
C ASP A 285 -6.06 -7.87 6.59
N ALA A 286 -5.68 -8.79 7.47
CA ALA A 286 -4.85 -9.95 7.13
C ALA A 286 -5.55 -10.91 6.16
N GLU A 287 -6.84 -11.21 6.37
CA GLU A 287 -7.65 -12.04 5.47
C GLU A 287 -7.83 -11.38 4.10
N ALA A 288 -8.02 -10.06 4.02
CA ALA A 288 -8.09 -9.33 2.76
C ALA A 288 -6.80 -9.47 1.94
N GLN A 289 -5.64 -9.46 2.60
CA GLN A 289 -4.35 -9.72 1.94
C GLN A 289 -4.20 -11.18 1.49
N GLN A 290 -4.76 -12.14 2.24
CA GLN A 290 -4.81 -13.54 1.82
C GLN A 290 -5.73 -13.71 0.60
N PHE A 291 -6.89 -13.04 0.60
CA PHE A 291 -7.82 -13.02 -0.51
C PHE A 291 -7.20 -12.45 -1.79
N LEU A 292 -6.44 -11.34 -1.69
CA LEU A 292 -5.70 -10.80 -2.85
C LEU A 292 -4.80 -11.84 -3.50
N ARG A 293 -4.03 -12.58 -2.69
CA ARG A 293 -3.14 -13.65 -3.19
C ARG A 293 -3.93 -14.81 -3.79
N TYR A 294 -5.04 -15.20 -3.16
CA TYR A 294 -5.95 -16.23 -3.67
C TYR A 294 -6.50 -15.86 -5.05
N ALA A 295 -7.07 -14.65 -5.19
CA ALA A 295 -7.62 -14.18 -6.44
C ALA A 295 -6.56 -14.06 -7.56
N GLN A 296 -5.34 -13.61 -7.23
CA GLN A 296 -4.23 -13.53 -8.18
C GLN A 296 -3.69 -14.89 -8.64
N ALA A 297 -3.80 -15.93 -7.79
CA ALA A 297 -3.40 -17.29 -8.12
C ALA A 297 -4.46 -18.05 -8.93
N SER A 298 -5.72 -17.60 -8.91
CA SER A 298 -6.82 -18.20 -9.65
C SER A 298 -6.89 -17.67 -11.09
N GLU A 299 -6.78 -18.57 -12.07
CA GLU A 299 -6.92 -18.21 -13.49
C GLU A 299 -8.32 -17.67 -13.83
N VAL A 300 -9.36 -18.07 -13.09
CA VAL A 300 -10.72 -17.57 -13.32
C VAL A 300 -10.85 -16.15 -12.79
N LEU A 301 -10.51 -15.93 -11.51
CA LEU A 301 -10.75 -14.67 -10.83
C LEU A 301 -9.83 -13.56 -11.35
N LYS A 302 -8.57 -13.87 -11.64
CA LYS A 302 -7.59 -12.91 -12.15
C LYS A 302 -8.00 -12.31 -13.51
N ASN A 303 -8.62 -13.13 -14.37
CA ASN A 303 -8.98 -12.72 -15.73
C ASN A 303 -10.38 -12.10 -15.82
N ARG A 304 -11.19 -12.20 -14.75
CA ARG A 304 -12.57 -11.76 -14.76
C ARG A 304 -12.75 -10.41 -14.07
N LYS A 305 -13.02 -9.37 -14.86
CA LYS A 305 -13.13 -7.98 -14.38
C LYS A 305 -14.55 -7.50 -14.10
N ASN A 306 -15.59 -8.24 -14.48
CA ASN A 306 -16.99 -7.89 -14.20
C ASN A 306 -17.46 -8.37 -12.80
N VAL A 307 -16.53 -8.61 -11.88
CA VAL A 307 -16.82 -9.00 -10.48
C VAL A 307 -16.36 -7.88 -9.55
N GLY A 308 -17.31 -7.23 -8.89
CA GLY A 308 -17.05 -6.23 -7.86
C GLY A 308 -16.79 -6.90 -6.52
N TYR A 309 -15.55 -6.85 -6.04
CA TYR A 309 -15.19 -7.35 -4.72
C TYR A 309 -15.16 -6.21 -3.71
N HIS A 310 -16.03 -6.24 -2.71
CA HIS A 310 -16.16 -5.20 -1.69
C HIS A 310 -15.75 -5.77 -0.33
N ILE A 311 -14.64 -5.33 0.26
CA ILE A 311 -14.23 -5.81 1.57
C ILE A 311 -14.94 -4.99 2.65
N VAL A 312 -15.70 -5.65 3.51
CA VAL A 312 -16.21 -5.11 4.77
C VAL A 312 -15.29 -5.61 5.87
N TYR A 313 -14.55 -4.70 6.51
CA TYR A 313 -13.58 -5.13 7.50
C TYR A 313 -14.26 -5.56 8.80
N LYS A 314 -13.75 -6.66 9.38
CA LYS A 314 -14.21 -7.21 10.66
C LYS A 314 -14.10 -6.16 11.75
N GLU A 315 -15.21 -5.93 12.44
CA GLU A 315 -15.30 -5.06 13.62
C GLU A 315 -16.49 -5.54 14.45
N GLY A 316 -16.37 -5.48 15.78
CA GLY A 316 -17.41 -6.01 16.66
C GLY A 316 -17.36 -7.53 16.83
N GLN A 317 -18.37 -8.08 17.48
CA GLN A 317 -18.45 -9.52 17.81
C GLN A 317 -19.30 -10.32 16.83
N PHE A 318 -20.21 -9.65 16.12
CA PHE A 318 -21.18 -10.34 15.28
C PHE A 318 -20.85 -10.27 13.79
N TYR A 319 -21.48 -11.16 13.02
CA TYR A 319 -21.49 -11.09 11.57
C TYR A 319 -22.64 -10.18 11.11
N PRO A 320 -22.39 -8.99 10.55
CA PRO A 320 -23.43 -8.01 10.27
C PRO A 320 -24.10 -8.31 8.91
N VAL A 321 -24.82 -9.44 8.82
CA VAL A 321 -25.34 -10.01 7.56
C VAL A 321 -26.08 -9.00 6.67
N ASN A 322 -26.93 -8.16 7.27
CA ASN A 322 -27.69 -7.15 6.54
C ASN A 322 -26.79 -6.05 5.97
N LEU A 323 -25.78 -5.60 6.73
CA LEU A 323 -24.84 -4.59 6.28
C LEU A 323 -24.00 -5.13 5.12
N VAL A 324 -23.43 -6.33 5.25
CA VAL A 324 -22.59 -6.94 4.22
C VAL A 324 -23.39 -7.15 2.93
N ARG A 325 -24.62 -7.70 3.04
CA ARG A 325 -25.53 -7.84 1.89
C ARG A 325 -25.84 -6.49 1.23
N ASN A 326 -26.13 -5.47 2.04
CA ASN A 326 -26.47 -4.14 1.54
C ASN A 326 -25.29 -3.45 0.86
N VAL A 327 -24.05 -3.71 1.29
CA VAL A 327 -22.85 -3.24 0.59
C VAL A 327 -22.80 -3.83 -0.82
N ALA A 328 -23.00 -5.14 -0.99
CA ALA A 328 -23.02 -5.75 -2.31
C ALA A 328 -24.20 -5.22 -3.16
N LEU A 329 -25.42 -5.18 -2.61
CA LEU A 329 -26.60 -4.69 -3.31
C LEU A 329 -26.46 -3.24 -3.81
N LYS A 330 -25.93 -2.34 -2.97
CA LYS A 330 -25.77 -0.91 -3.34
C LYS A 330 -24.74 -0.68 -4.45
N ASN A 331 -23.86 -1.65 -4.70
CA ASN A 331 -22.80 -1.56 -5.70
C ASN A 331 -23.05 -2.51 -6.88
N ALA A 332 -24.27 -3.04 -7.00
CA ALA A 332 -24.76 -3.66 -8.23
C ALA A 332 -25.07 -2.56 -9.25
N ASN A 333 -24.50 -2.67 -10.44
CA ASN A 333 -24.54 -1.63 -11.47
C ASN A 333 -25.56 -1.93 -12.59
N THR A 334 -26.55 -2.76 -12.28
CA THR A 334 -27.56 -3.23 -13.24
C THR A 334 -28.97 -2.97 -12.68
N PRO A 335 -30.00 -2.84 -13.53
CA PRO A 335 -31.38 -2.59 -13.06
C PRO A 335 -31.95 -3.77 -12.27
N TYR A 336 -31.50 -4.98 -12.57
CA TYR A 336 -31.98 -6.21 -11.94
C TYR A 336 -30.86 -6.88 -11.13
N VAL A 337 -31.23 -7.55 -10.05
CA VAL A 337 -30.30 -8.29 -9.20
C VAL A 337 -30.79 -9.70 -8.96
N PHE A 338 -29.87 -10.66 -9.02
CA PHE A 338 -30.09 -12.03 -8.56
C PHE A 338 -29.39 -12.20 -7.20
N LEU A 339 -30.14 -11.96 -6.13
CA LEU A 339 -29.63 -12.05 -4.76
C LEU A 339 -29.65 -13.51 -4.29
N THR A 340 -28.48 -14.05 -3.92
CA THR A 340 -28.33 -15.44 -3.49
C THR A 340 -27.42 -15.57 -2.27
N ASP A 341 -27.61 -16.65 -1.51
CA ASP A 341 -26.57 -17.12 -0.59
C ASP A 341 -25.39 -17.67 -1.40
N VAL A 342 -24.17 -17.50 -0.87
CA VAL A 342 -22.93 -17.99 -1.50
C VAL A 342 -22.91 -19.52 -1.57
N ASP A 343 -23.65 -20.20 -0.70
CA ASP A 343 -23.73 -21.66 -0.68
C ASP A 343 -24.59 -22.23 -1.85
N PHE A 344 -25.33 -21.39 -2.58
CA PHE A 344 -26.08 -21.81 -3.77
C PHE A 344 -25.33 -21.51 -5.06
N LEU A 345 -25.07 -22.56 -5.85
CA LEU A 345 -24.54 -22.42 -7.19
C LEU A 345 -25.69 -22.30 -8.21
N PRO A 346 -25.76 -21.21 -8.99
CA PRO A 346 -26.66 -21.12 -10.13
C PRO A 346 -26.47 -22.31 -11.08
N MET A 347 -27.52 -22.75 -11.76
CA MET A 347 -27.32 -23.68 -12.87
C MET A 347 -26.59 -22.98 -14.03
N TYR A 348 -25.82 -23.73 -14.81
CA TYR A 348 -25.22 -23.20 -16.03
C TYR A 348 -26.30 -22.62 -16.97
N GLY A 349 -26.03 -21.45 -17.54
CA GLY A 349 -26.97 -20.74 -18.42
C GLY A 349 -28.10 -20.00 -17.72
N LEU A 350 -28.16 -19.99 -16.37
CA LEU A 350 -29.23 -19.26 -15.65
C LEU A 350 -29.21 -17.75 -15.96
N TYR A 351 -28.02 -17.16 -16.10
CA TYR A 351 -27.88 -15.74 -16.42
C TYR A 351 -28.55 -15.41 -17.77
N ASP A 352 -28.24 -16.16 -18.83
CA ASP A 352 -28.85 -15.95 -20.15
C ASP A 352 -30.35 -16.21 -20.13
N TYR A 353 -30.78 -17.24 -19.39
CA TYR A 353 -32.19 -17.55 -19.23
C TYR A 353 -32.96 -16.39 -18.59
N LEU A 354 -32.43 -15.77 -17.54
CA LEU A 354 -33.08 -14.64 -16.88
C LEU A 354 -32.99 -13.34 -17.70
N ARG A 355 -31.96 -13.21 -18.53
CA ARG A 355 -31.74 -12.02 -19.36
C ARG A 355 -32.64 -12.00 -20.60
N TYR A 356 -32.82 -13.14 -21.24
CA TYR A 356 -33.50 -13.25 -22.55
C TYR A 356 -34.82 -14.01 -22.53
N GLY A 357 -35.12 -14.75 -21.46
CA GLY A 357 -36.38 -15.49 -21.27
C GLY A 357 -37.44 -14.65 -20.59
#